data_AF-A0AAU9DHL7-F1
#
_entry.id   AF-A0AAU9DHL7-F1
#
_cell.length_a   1.000
_cell.length_b   1.000
_cell.length_c   1.000
_cell.angle_alpha   90.00
_cell.angle_beta   90.00
_cell.angle_gamma   90.00
#
_symmetry.space_group_name_H-M   'P 1'
#
loop_
_entity.id
_entity.type
_entity.pdbx_description
1 polymer ?
#
loop_
_entity_poly.entity_id
_entity_poly.type
_entity_poly.pdbx_seq_one_letter_code
_entity_poly.pdbx_strand_id
1 'polypeptide(L)'
;MQRINSSFFTGRSTSEITRDLLGKKLVYLTPRGLIAVWIVEVESYLGVNDSAAHAYNGRRSHFVSGIKKSQQDLINYGWKR
;
A
#
# COMPACT_ATOMS: atom_id res chain seq x y z
N MET A 1 2.51 -20.79 5.89
CA MET A 1 2.09 -19.37 5.83
C MET A 1 1.69 -19.07 4.39
N GLN A 2 0.44 -18.67 4.14
CA GLN A 2 -0.04 -18.48 2.76
C GLN A 2 0.12 -17.03 2.31
N ARG A 3 0.54 -16.83 1.06
CA ARG A 3 0.66 -15.51 0.45
C ARG A 3 -0.74 -14.95 0.18
N ILE A 4 -0.95 -13.69 0.55
CA ILE A 4 -2.16 -12.95 0.21
C ILE A 4 -2.23 -12.81 -1.32
N ASN A 5 -3.37 -13.20 -1.89
CA ASN A 5 -3.61 -13.13 -3.33
C ASN A 5 -4.07 -11.73 -3.76
N SER A 6 -4.15 -11.52 -5.06
CA SER A 6 -4.60 -10.26 -5.66
C SER A 6 -6.02 -9.87 -5.25
N SER A 7 -6.91 -10.85 -5.09
CA SER A 7 -8.32 -10.60 -4.75
C SER A 7 -8.52 -10.01 -3.36
N PHE A 8 -7.55 -10.13 -2.45
CA PHE A 8 -7.59 -9.43 -1.17
C PHE A 8 -7.61 -7.90 -1.35
N PHE A 9 -6.94 -7.38 -2.38
CA PHE A 9 -6.78 -5.94 -2.57
C PHE A 9 -7.84 -5.33 -3.48
N THR A 10 -8.78 -6.12 -4.00
CA THR A 10 -9.78 -5.65 -4.97
C THR A 10 -11.21 -5.86 -4.48
N GLY A 11 -12.17 -5.14 -5.07
CA GLY A 11 -13.60 -5.36 -4.83
C GLY A 11 -14.11 -4.90 -3.45
N ARG A 12 -13.28 -4.24 -2.65
CA ARG A 12 -13.61 -3.69 -1.32
C ARG A 12 -13.13 -2.25 -1.21
N SER A 13 -13.70 -1.50 -0.28
CA SER A 13 -13.28 -0.12 -0.03
C SER A 13 -11.87 -0.05 0.56
N THR A 14 -11.17 1.07 0.34
CA THR A 14 -9.81 1.27 0.88
C THR A 14 -9.77 1.12 2.40
N SER A 15 -10.78 1.62 3.12
CA SER A 15 -10.84 1.55 4.57
C SER A 15 -11.06 0.13 5.09
N GLU A 16 -11.83 -0.70 4.40
CA GLU A 16 -11.97 -2.13 4.73
C GLU A 16 -10.66 -2.89 4.54
N ILE A 17 -9.98 -2.68 3.41
CA ILE A 17 -8.68 -3.30 3.14
C ILE A 17 -7.65 -2.87 4.19
N THR A 18 -7.63 -1.57 4.54
CA THR A 18 -6.72 -1.02 5.57
C THR A 18 -6.92 -1.67 6.94
N ARG A 19 -8.17 -1.86 7.39
CA ARG A 19 -8.44 -2.57 8.65
C ARG A 19 -7.95 -4.01 8.61
N ASP A 20 -8.20 -4.71 7.50
CA ASP A 20 -7.84 -6.13 7.35
C ASP A 20 -6.33 -6.37 7.16
N LEU A 21 -5.57 -5.33 6.81
CA LEU A 21 -4.10 -5.37 6.74
C LEU A 21 -3.45 -5.43 8.12
N LEU A 22 -4.11 -4.91 9.17
CA LEU A 22 -3.59 -5.02 10.54
C LEU A 22 -3.45 -6.49 10.94
N GLY A 23 -2.33 -6.81 11.61
CA GLY A 23 -1.98 -8.17 12.00
C GLY A 23 -1.59 -9.10 10.84
N LYS A 24 -1.52 -8.61 9.58
CA LYS A 24 -0.91 -9.36 8.49
C LYS A 24 0.62 -9.25 8.56
N LYS A 25 1.30 -10.23 7.98
CA LYS A 25 2.76 -10.29 7.96
C LYS A 25 3.29 -9.80 6.61
N LEU A 26 4.13 -8.77 6.64
CA LEU A 26 4.90 -8.35 5.47
C LEU A 26 6.21 -9.14 5.46
N VAL A 27 6.51 -9.77 4.32
CA VAL A 27 7.68 -10.62 4.16
C VAL A 27 8.53 -10.08 3.02
N TYR A 28 9.81 -9.87 3.29
CA TYR A 28 10.78 -9.37 2.34
C TYR A 28 11.98 -10.31 2.25
N LEU A 29 12.29 -10.76 1.03
CA LEU A 29 13.46 -11.60 0.77
C LEU A 29 14.67 -10.71 0.47
N THR A 30 15.72 -10.87 1.25
CA THR A 30 17.01 -10.18 1.05
C THR A 30 18.08 -11.19 0.64
N PRO A 31 19.23 -10.74 0.09
CA PRO A 31 20.38 -11.62 -0.13
C PRO A 31 20.90 -12.32 1.15
N ARG A 32 20.60 -11.78 2.33
CA ARG A 32 21.00 -12.33 3.63
C ARG A 32 19.93 -13.22 4.27
N GLY A 33 18.79 -13.41 3.62
CA GLY A 33 17.68 -14.22 4.10
C GLY A 33 16.35 -13.46 4.20
N LEU A 34 15.38 -14.10 4.85
CA LEU A 34 14.02 -13.61 5.00
C LEU A 34 13.90 -12.64 6.18
N ILE A 35 13.32 -11.47 5.92
CA ILE A 35 12.84 -10.53 6.93
C ILE A 35 11.32 -10.63 6.94
N ALA A 36 10.72 -10.72 8.12
CA ALA A 36 9.28 -10.68 8.27
C ALA A 36 8.86 -9.81 9.44
N VAL A 37 7.87 -8.96 9.22
CA VAL A 37 7.35 -8.02 10.22
C VAL A 37 5.84 -8.10 10.27
N TRP A 38 5.26 -7.82 11.43
CA TRP A 38 3.82 -7.68 11.59
C TRP A 38 3.41 -6.24 11.30
N ILE A 39 2.32 -6.08 10.55
CA ILE A 39 1.72 -4.78 10.32
C ILE A 39 0.92 -4.41 11.58
N VAL A 40 1.38 -3.39 12.29
CA VAL A 40 0.76 -2.89 13.53
C VAL A 40 0.01 -1.57 13.35
N GLU A 41 0.25 -0.87 12.24
CA GLU A 41 -0.36 0.41 11.91
C GLU A 41 -0.54 0.51 10.39
N VAL A 42 -1.67 1.07 9.95
CA VAL A 42 -2.01 1.28 8.54
C VAL A 42 -2.89 2.52 8.40
N GLU A 43 -2.57 3.38 7.45
CA GLU A 43 -3.39 4.54 7.08
C GLU A 43 -4.03 4.34 5.70
N SER A 44 -5.27 4.81 5.53
CA SER A 44 -5.98 4.79 4.25
C SER A 44 -6.06 6.18 3.64
N TYR A 45 -5.65 6.32 2.39
CA TYR A 45 -5.75 7.56 1.63
C TYR A 45 -6.81 7.42 0.54
N LEU A 46 -7.79 8.34 0.48
CA LEU A 46 -8.94 8.24 -0.44
C LEU A 46 -8.70 8.90 -1.82
N GLY A 47 -7.44 9.14 -2.17
CA GLY A 47 -7.05 9.62 -3.49
C GLY A 47 -7.40 11.10 -3.72
N VAL A 48 -8.08 11.42 -4.83
CA VAL A 48 -8.28 12.81 -5.27
C VAL A 48 -9.12 13.67 -4.33
N ASN A 49 -9.94 13.04 -3.49
CA ASN A 49 -10.87 13.68 -2.55
C ASN A 49 -10.28 13.82 -1.13
N ASP A 50 -9.03 13.42 -0.93
CA ASP A 50 -8.36 13.44 0.37
C ASP A 50 -7.18 14.40 0.32
N SER A 51 -7.27 15.50 1.07
CA SER A 51 -6.25 16.56 1.10
C SER A 51 -4.89 16.11 1.63
N ALA A 52 -4.85 15.02 2.40
CA ALA A 52 -3.60 14.43 2.89
C ALA A 52 -2.96 13.49 1.86
N ALA A 53 -3.71 13.05 0.84
CA ALA A 53 -3.19 12.15 -0.18
C ALA A 53 -2.31 12.89 -1.20
N HIS A 54 -1.22 12.25 -1.61
CA HIS A 54 -0.36 12.79 -2.68
C HIS A 54 -1.07 12.96 -4.04
N ALA A 55 -2.19 12.26 -4.25
CA ALA A 55 -3.05 12.39 -5.43
C ALA A 55 -4.13 13.48 -5.31
N TYR A 56 -4.18 14.21 -4.20
CA TYR A 56 -5.16 15.28 -3.97
C TYR A 56 -5.20 16.27 -5.14
N ASN A 57 -6.41 16.68 -5.53
CA ASN A 57 -6.64 17.62 -6.62
C ASN A 57 -6.04 17.18 -7.98
N GLY A 58 -5.97 15.86 -8.23
CA GLY A 58 -5.49 15.33 -9.51
C GLY A 58 -4.00 15.54 -9.78
N ARG A 59 -3.23 15.89 -8.74
CA ARG A 59 -1.78 16.10 -8.86
C ARG A 59 -1.08 14.83 -9.34
N ARG A 60 -0.30 14.97 -10.41
CA ARG A 60 0.52 13.90 -10.99
C ARG A 60 1.97 14.24 -10.78
N SER A 61 2.69 13.40 -10.03
CA SER A 61 4.15 13.35 -10.06
C SER A 61 4.59 11.95 -10.49
N HIS A 62 5.85 11.80 -10.89
CA HIS A 62 6.43 10.50 -11.27
C HIS A 62 6.12 9.39 -10.24
N PHE A 63 6.09 9.77 -8.95
CA PHE A 63 5.88 8.88 -7.81
C PHE A 63 4.42 8.50 -7.54
N VAL A 64 3.44 9.28 -8.01
CA VAL A 64 2.00 9.06 -7.74
C VAL A 64 1.32 8.26 -8.87
N SER A 65 2.02 8.04 -9.99
CA SER A 65 1.49 7.39 -11.19
C SER A 65 1.01 5.94 -11.00
N GLY A 66 1.45 5.26 -9.93
CA GLY A 66 1.00 3.91 -9.57
C GLY A 66 -0.44 3.83 -9.02
N ILE A 67 -0.99 4.94 -8.49
CA ILE A 67 -2.30 4.93 -7.80
C ILE A 67 -3.46 4.52 -8.73
N LYS A 68 -3.29 4.63 -10.06
CA LYS A 68 -4.33 4.28 -11.05
C LYS A 68 -4.05 3.01 -11.86
N LYS A 69 -2.93 2.31 -11.65
CA LYS A 69 -2.52 1.18 -12.50
C LYS A 69 -3.06 -0.16 -12.03
N SER A 70 -3.06 -0.43 -10.72
CA SER A 70 -3.78 -1.55 -10.09
C SER A 70 -3.93 -1.32 -8.57
N GLN A 71 -4.92 -1.93 -7.90
CA GLN A 71 -5.08 -1.82 -6.44
C GLN A 71 -3.95 -2.49 -5.63
N GLN A 72 -2.95 -3.09 -6.28
CA GLN A 72 -1.89 -3.90 -5.65
C GLN A 72 -0.49 -3.34 -5.87
N ASP A 73 -0.38 -2.17 -6.50
CA ASP A 73 0.92 -1.60 -6.81
C ASP A 73 1.56 -1.04 -5.53
N LEU A 74 2.77 -1.51 -5.22
CA LEU A 74 3.58 -0.94 -4.16
C LEU A 74 4.14 0.40 -4.64
N ILE A 75 3.71 1.47 -3.98
CA ILE A 75 4.25 2.82 -4.21
C ILE A 75 5.21 3.14 -3.06
N ASN A 76 6.50 3.26 -3.38
CA ASN A 76 7.51 3.68 -2.43
C ASN A 76 8.02 5.07 -2.79
N TYR A 77 7.80 6.03 -1.90
CA TYR A 77 8.43 7.34 -1.97
C TYR A 77 9.80 7.22 -1.30
N GLY A 78 10.84 6.98 -2.09
CA GLY A 78 12.20 6.87 -1.58
C GLY A 78 12.62 8.16 -0.88
N TRP A 79 12.54 8.20 0.46
CA TRP A 79 13.15 9.25 1.27
C TRP A 79 14.67 9.01 1.26
N LYS A 80 15.40 9.82 0.49
CA LYS A 80 16.84 9.98 0.71
C LYS A 80 17.01 10.81 1.97
N ARG A 81 17.48 10.18 3.05
CA ARG A 81 18.11 10.93 4.13
C ARG A 81 19.47 11.45 3.66
#